data_AF-A0A2U9BHT9-F1
#
_entry.id   AF-A0A2U9BHT9-F1
#
_cell.length_a   1.000
_cell.length_b   1.000
_cell.length_c   1.000
_cell.angle_alpha   90.00
_cell.angle_beta   90.00
_cell.angle_gamma   90.00
#
_symmetry.space_group_name_H-M   'P 1'
#
loop_
_entity.id
_entity.type
_entity.pdbx_description
1 polymer ?
#
loop_
_entity_poly.entity_id
_entity_poly.type
_entity_poly.pdbx_seq_one_letter_code
_entity_poly.pdbx_strand_id
1 'polypeptide(L)'
;MSHKEDSERKKRGSHPTELYAGVPQTCLPIVYHPDYNITFMGLEKLHPFDAGKWGKVILFLKEEKFLTDGNIVEALEATEEDLLVVHTKRYLNRLKWSMVVATITEIPPLMFLPNFLVQRKVLRPLRTQTGGTIMAGKLAVDRGWAINVGGGFHHCSGNRGGGFCAYADITLAIKFLFERVEGISRATIIDLDAHQAAFAAVESRIVFSEQHDFLERTLYISLAVVIMYFCDWNIRTMTPVM
;
A
#
# COMPACT_ATOMS: atom_id res chain seq x y z
N MET A 1 4.45 38.77 -8.19
CA MET A 1 5.13 38.20 -7.00
C MET A 1 4.71 36.76 -6.67
N SER A 2 3.66 36.20 -7.29
CA SER A 2 3.16 34.84 -6.99
C SER A 2 3.95 33.67 -7.61
N HIS A 3 4.65 33.87 -8.74
CA HIS A 3 5.40 32.79 -9.38
C HIS A 3 6.71 32.41 -8.67
N LYS A 4 7.26 33.30 -7.82
CA LYS A 4 8.51 33.05 -7.11
C LYS A 4 8.30 32.14 -5.90
N GLU A 5 7.24 32.35 -5.13
CA GLU A 5 6.89 31.53 -3.96
C GLU A 5 6.51 30.09 -4.34
N ASP A 6 5.80 29.90 -5.47
CA ASP A 6 5.43 28.56 -5.96
C ASP A 6 6.66 27.79 -6.49
N SER A 7 7.66 28.50 -7.03
CA SER A 7 8.94 27.93 -7.45
C SER A 7 9.88 27.62 -6.28
N GLU A 8 9.81 28.40 -5.19
CA GLU A 8 10.58 28.15 -3.97
C GLU A 8 10.01 26.99 -3.15
N ARG A 9 8.68 26.79 -3.18
CA ARG A 9 8.04 25.62 -2.56
C ARG A 9 8.37 24.32 -3.30
N LYS A 10 8.51 24.36 -4.63
CA LYS A 10 9.05 23.27 -5.48
C LYS A 10 10.53 22.95 -5.24
N LYS A 11 11.29 23.83 -4.56
CA LYS A 11 12.72 23.68 -4.28
C LYS A 11 13.05 23.21 -2.86
N ARG A 12 12.06 22.91 -2.00
CA ARG A 12 12.33 21.98 -0.89
C ARG A 12 12.50 20.61 -1.54
N GLY A 13 13.74 20.26 -1.86
CA GLY A 13 14.07 18.99 -2.51
C GLY A 13 13.33 17.87 -1.81
N SER A 14 12.68 17.01 -2.60
CA SER A 14 12.09 15.77 -2.11
C SER A 14 13.08 15.08 -1.19
N HIS A 15 12.64 14.62 -0.02
CA HIS A 15 13.55 13.95 0.90
C HIS A 15 14.17 12.71 0.21
N PRO A 16 15.44 12.38 0.53
CA PRO A 16 16.08 11.20 -0.03
C PRO A 16 15.32 9.95 0.39
N THR A 17 15.12 9.03 -0.55
CA THR A 17 14.38 7.78 -0.33
C THR A 17 15.03 6.65 -1.12
N GLU A 18 15.07 5.46 -0.54
CA GLU A 18 15.58 4.25 -1.19
C GLU A 18 14.46 3.44 -1.87
N LEU A 19 13.20 3.83 -1.67
CA LEU A 19 12.02 3.10 -2.16
C LEU A 19 11.91 3.03 -3.70
N TYR A 20 12.63 3.88 -4.42
CA TYR A 20 12.74 3.86 -5.90
C TYR A 20 14.03 3.15 -6.34
N ALA A 21 14.27 1.96 -5.80
CA ALA A 21 15.41 1.13 -6.19
C ALA A 21 15.34 0.74 -7.68
N GLY A 22 16.51 0.59 -8.31
CA GLY A 22 16.61 0.14 -9.69
C GLY A 22 16.18 -1.32 -9.83
N VAL A 23 15.19 -1.59 -10.69
CA VAL A 23 14.67 -2.94 -10.91
C VAL A 23 15.09 -3.46 -12.29
N PRO A 24 15.74 -4.64 -12.39
CA PRO A 24 16.08 -5.27 -13.67
C PRO A 24 14.85 -5.49 -14.57
N GLN A 25 15.03 -5.38 -15.89
CA GLN A 25 13.95 -5.63 -16.86
C GLN A 25 13.48 -7.10 -16.89
N THR A 26 14.29 -8.02 -16.36
CA THR A 26 13.95 -9.44 -16.23
C THR A 26 12.94 -9.73 -15.12
N CYS A 27 12.78 -8.82 -14.15
CA CYS A 27 11.76 -8.98 -13.11
C CYS A 27 10.39 -8.58 -13.65
N LEU A 28 9.36 -9.34 -13.35
CA LEU A 28 7.96 -8.93 -13.54
C LEU A 28 7.63 -7.81 -12.54
N PRO A 29 6.77 -6.83 -12.89
CA PRO A 29 6.41 -5.74 -12.00
C PRO A 29 5.40 -6.18 -10.91
N ILE A 30 5.71 -7.29 -10.24
CA ILE A 30 4.99 -7.84 -9.09
C ILE A 30 5.89 -7.65 -7.88
N VAL A 31 5.40 -6.87 -6.92
CA VAL A 31 6.13 -6.40 -5.74
C VAL A 31 5.67 -7.16 -4.51
N TYR A 32 6.62 -7.72 -3.75
CA TYR A 32 6.35 -8.50 -2.56
C TYR A 32 7.57 -8.52 -1.62
N HIS A 33 7.35 -8.80 -0.35
CA HIS A 33 8.44 -9.15 0.57
C HIS A 33 7.99 -10.29 1.50
N PRO A 34 8.84 -11.27 1.84
CA PRO A 34 8.49 -12.39 2.73
C PRO A 34 7.91 -11.95 4.09
N ASP A 35 8.37 -10.81 4.61
CA ASP A 35 7.87 -10.21 5.86
C ASP A 35 6.47 -9.57 5.75
N TYR A 36 5.79 -9.59 4.60
CA TYR A 36 4.41 -9.07 4.50
C TYR A 36 3.46 -9.77 5.46
N ASN A 37 3.65 -11.07 5.66
CA ASN A 37 2.77 -11.87 6.51
C ASN A 37 2.88 -11.43 7.98
N ILE A 38 1.74 -11.03 8.55
CA ILE A 38 1.63 -10.71 9.97
C ILE A 38 1.16 -11.96 10.68
N THR A 39 2.05 -12.56 11.49
CA THR A 39 1.76 -13.78 12.24
C THR A 39 1.90 -13.53 13.73
N PHE A 40 0.97 -14.10 14.50
CA PHE A 40 0.84 -13.92 15.94
C PHE A 40 0.68 -15.26 16.66
N MET A 41 1.59 -16.20 16.39
CA MET A 41 1.61 -17.53 17.00
C MET A 41 0.25 -18.27 16.90
N GLY A 42 -0.53 -18.01 15.86
CA GLY A 42 -1.85 -18.58 15.63
C GLY A 42 -3.04 -17.70 16.04
N LEU A 43 -2.84 -16.61 16.81
CA LEU A 43 -3.93 -15.70 17.16
C LEU A 43 -4.48 -14.93 15.95
N GLU A 44 -3.67 -14.76 14.90
CA GLU A 44 -4.11 -14.17 13.63
C GLU A 44 -5.25 -14.95 12.98
N LYS A 45 -5.38 -16.25 13.28
CA LYS A 45 -6.44 -17.12 12.73
C LYS A 45 -7.81 -16.89 13.39
N LEU A 46 -7.85 -16.19 14.51
CA LEU A 46 -9.10 -15.80 15.18
C LEU A 46 -9.69 -14.52 14.60
N HIS A 47 -8.96 -13.88 13.69
CA HIS A 47 -9.38 -12.66 13.02
C HIS A 47 -9.94 -12.99 11.62
N PRO A 48 -11.06 -12.39 11.17
CA PRO A 48 -11.61 -12.65 9.83
C PRO A 48 -10.63 -12.30 8.69
N PHE A 49 -9.75 -11.33 8.91
CA PHE A 49 -8.68 -10.97 7.97
C PHE A 49 -7.50 -11.95 8.06
N ASP A 50 -7.28 -12.76 7.01
CA ASP A 50 -6.12 -13.64 6.87
C ASP A 50 -4.85 -12.83 6.57
N ALA A 51 -4.12 -12.47 7.62
CA ALA A 51 -2.88 -11.71 7.52
C ALA A 51 -1.67 -12.53 7.00
N GLY A 52 -1.89 -13.78 6.57
CA GLY A 52 -0.93 -14.62 5.85
C GLY A 52 -1.26 -14.82 4.37
N LYS A 53 -2.32 -14.18 3.84
CA LYS A 53 -2.81 -14.39 2.47
C LYS A 53 -1.78 -14.06 1.39
N TRP A 54 -0.94 -13.06 1.60
CA TRP A 54 0.03 -12.59 0.61
C TRP A 54 1.06 -13.67 0.27
N GLY A 55 1.62 -14.32 1.29
CA GLY A 55 2.53 -15.45 1.08
C GLY A 55 1.86 -16.63 0.36
N LYS A 56 0.56 -16.86 0.59
CA LYS A 56 -0.21 -17.91 -0.12
C LYS A 56 -0.37 -17.59 -1.61
N VAL A 57 -0.66 -16.33 -1.95
CA VAL A 57 -0.74 -15.88 -3.35
C VAL A 57 0.62 -16.07 -4.04
N ILE A 58 1.72 -15.66 -3.40
CA ILE A 58 3.06 -15.85 -3.96
C ILE A 58 3.40 -17.32 -4.13
N LEU A 59 3.09 -18.15 -3.14
CA LEU A 59 3.34 -19.59 -3.21
C LEU A 59 2.58 -20.21 -4.40
N PHE A 60 1.29 -19.89 -4.52
CA PHE A 60 0.46 -20.35 -5.64
C PHE A 60 1.04 -19.94 -7.00
N LEU A 61 1.41 -18.65 -7.15
CA LEU A 61 1.99 -18.16 -8.41
C LEU A 61 3.35 -18.80 -8.75
N LYS A 62 4.12 -19.21 -7.73
CA LYS A 62 5.36 -19.96 -7.92
C LYS A 62 5.10 -21.42 -8.31
N GLU A 63 4.13 -22.07 -7.69
CA GLU A 63 3.71 -23.44 -8.01
C GLU A 63 3.21 -23.53 -9.47
N GLU A 64 2.46 -22.52 -9.91
CA GLU A 64 1.99 -22.36 -11.29
C GLU A 64 3.07 -21.86 -12.27
N LYS A 65 4.32 -21.68 -11.81
CA LYS A 65 5.49 -21.27 -12.60
C LYS A 65 5.37 -19.90 -13.27
N PHE A 66 4.44 -19.04 -12.82
CA PHE A 66 4.39 -17.64 -13.23
C PHE A 66 5.49 -16.80 -12.55
N LEU A 67 5.82 -17.14 -11.30
CA LEU A 67 6.83 -16.44 -10.50
C LEU A 67 7.99 -17.36 -10.10
N THR A 68 9.16 -16.75 -9.92
CA THR A 68 10.36 -17.32 -9.31
C THR A 68 10.98 -16.27 -8.39
N ASP A 69 11.85 -16.67 -7.46
CA ASP A 69 12.56 -15.71 -6.60
C ASP A 69 13.46 -14.74 -7.40
N GLY A 70 13.87 -15.12 -8.61
CA GLY A 70 14.70 -14.27 -9.48
C GLY A 70 13.92 -13.31 -10.39
N ASN A 71 12.59 -13.42 -10.48
CA ASN A 71 11.77 -12.58 -11.35
C ASN A 71 10.71 -11.75 -10.62
N ILE A 72 10.70 -11.77 -9.28
CA ILE A 72 9.84 -10.91 -8.46
C ILE A 72 10.59 -9.65 -8.04
N VAL A 73 9.87 -8.56 -7.77
CA VAL A 73 10.45 -7.34 -7.20
C VAL A 73 10.31 -7.39 -5.68
N GLU A 74 11.43 -7.25 -4.98
CA GLU A 74 11.43 -7.20 -3.52
C GLU A 74 11.04 -5.81 -3.02
N ALA A 75 10.09 -5.73 -2.09
CA ALA A 75 9.65 -4.48 -1.49
C ALA A 75 10.58 -4.01 -0.37
N LEU A 76 10.85 -2.71 -0.31
CA LEU A 76 11.63 -2.09 0.76
C LEU A 76 10.74 -1.50 1.86
N GLU A 77 11.24 -1.45 3.09
CA GLU A 77 10.55 -0.83 4.23
C GLU A 77 10.51 0.69 4.09
N ALA A 78 9.31 1.29 4.15
CA ALA A 78 9.18 2.75 4.21
C ALA A 78 9.75 3.32 5.52
N THR A 79 10.65 4.29 5.41
CA THR A 79 11.27 4.98 6.55
C THR A 79 10.29 5.93 7.25
N GLU A 80 10.63 6.43 8.44
CA GLU A 80 9.79 7.44 9.09
C GLU A 80 9.72 8.72 8.25
N GLU A 81 10.81 9.08 7.57
CA GLU A 81 10.91 10.20 6.65
C GLU A 81 9.99 10.03 5.43
N ASP A 82 9.93 8.82 4.85
CA ASP A 82 8.98 8.51 3.78
C ASP A 82 7.52 8.70 4.24
N LEU A 83 7.20 8.19 5.43
CA LEU A 83 5.86 8.27 5.99
C LEU A 83 5.44 9.72 6.31
N LEU A 84 6.38 10.57 6.70
CA LEU A 84 6.14 11.98 7.04
C LEU A 84 5.70 12.84 5.84
N VAL A 85 5.83 12.35 4.60
CA VAL A 85 5.30 13.02 3.41
C VAL A 85 3.78 13.21 3.48
N VAL A 86 3.06 12.25 4.06
CA VAL A 86 1.59 12.28 4.20
C VAL A 86 1.16 12.30 5.66
N HIS A 87 1.89 11.60 6.54
CA HIS A 87 1.51 11.46 7.93
C HIS A 87 2.02 12.59 8.81
N THR A 88 1.18 13.01 9.75
CA THR A 88 1.62 13.91 10.80
C THR A 88 2.58 13.20 11.76
N LYS A 89 3.65 13.89 12.20
CA LYS A 89 4.55 13.39 13.25
C LYS A 89 3.80 12.97 14.52
N ARG A 90 2.72 13.70 14.86
CA ARG A 90 1.83 13.36 15.97
C ARG A 90 1.20 11.97 15.79
N TYR A 91 0.71 11.64 14.60
CA TYR A 91 0.13 10.33 14.32
C TYR A 91 1.17 9.21 14.38
N LEU A 92 2.32 9.39 13.73
CA LEU A 92 3.40 8.38 13.78
C LEU A 92 3.89 8.11 15.21
N ASN A 93 3.97 9.16 16.05
CA ASN A 93 4.28 8.99 17.47
C ASN A 93 3.19 8.22 18.24
N ARG A 94 1.91 8.30 17.85
CA ARG A 94 0.84 7.50 18.48
C ARG A 94 0.98 6.02 18.15
N LEU A 95 1.45 5.67 16.95
CA LEU A 95 1.68 4.27 16.56
C LEU A 95 2.75 3.56 17.41
N LYS A 96 3.56 4.31 18.18
CA LYS A 96 4.49 3.76 19.16
C LYS A 96 3.78 3.07 20.34
N TRP A 97 2.47 3.25 20.51
CA TRP A 97 1.71 2.64 21.60
C TRP A 97 0.90 1.43 21.13
N SER A 98 1.09 0.27 21.79
CA SER A 98 0.41 -0.99 21.40
C SER A 98 -1.11 -0.88 21.42
N MET A 99 -1.68 -0.11 22.36
CA MET A 99 -3.12 0.15 22.42
C MET A 99 -3.64 0.81 21.13
N VAL A 100 -2.90 1.78 20.58
CA VAL A 100 -3.30 2.46 19.35
C VAL A 100 -3.27 1.49 18.17
N VAL A 101 -2.22 0.65 18.08
CA VAL A 101 -2.12 -0.37 17.03
C VAL A 101 -3.25 -1.39 17.15
N ALA A 102 -3.52 -1.89 18.36
CA ALA A 102 -4.60 -2.84 18.62
C ALA A 102 -5.98 -2.30 18.17
N THR A 103 -6.24 -1.01 18.39
CA THR A 103 -7.46 -0.35 17.91
C THR A 103 -7.49 -0.23 16.38
N ILE A 104 -6.39 0.18 15.75
CA ILE A 104 -6.32 0.35 14.29
C ILE A 104 -6.50 -0.98 13.56
N THR A 105 -5.87 -2.04 14.08
CA THR A 105 -5.94 -3.38 13.51
C THR A 105 -7.08 -4.20 14.08
N GLU A 106 -7.99 -3.63 14.88
CA GLU A 106 -9.16 -4.35 15.44
C GLU A 106 -8.82 -5.72 16.08
N ILE A 107 -7.62 -5.83 16.68
CA ILE A 107 -7.15 -7.04 17.36
C ILE A 107 -6.85 -6.64 18.81
N PRO A 108 -7.88 -6.67 19.69
CA PRO A 108 -7.72 -6.30 21.10
C PRO A 108 -6.56 -7.01 21.82
N PRO A 109 -6.28 -8.32 21.59
CA PRO A 109 -5.16 -9.00 22.22
C PRO A 109 -3.78 -8.33 22.02
N LEU A 110 -3.60 -7.54 20.95
CA LEU A 110 -2.33 -6.85 20.72
C LEU A 110 -1.97 -5.85 21.82
N MET A 111 -2.96 -5.36 22.57
CA MET A 111 -2.72 -4.40 23.66
C MET A 111 -1.87 -4.97 24.80
N PHE A 112 -1.91 -6.30 25.01
CA PHE A 112 -1.22 -6.97 26.10
C PHE A 112 0.18 -7.44 25.74
N LEU A 113 0.59 -7.25 24.49
CA LEU A 113 1.88 -7.70 24.03
C LEU A 113 2.98 -6.68 24.30
N PRO A 114 4.22 -7.16 24.51
CA PRO A 114 5.39 -6.29 24.52
C PRO A 114 5.44 -5.41 23.27
N ASN A 115 5.58 -4.10 23.46
CA ASN A 115 5.47 -3.13 22.38
C ASN A 115 6.45 -3.40 21.23
N PHE A 116 7.69 -3.81 21.53
CA PHE A 116 8.67 -4.14 20.51
C PHE A 116 8.20 -5.28 19.56
N LEU A 117 7.38 -6.22 20.05
CA LEU A 117 6.79 -7.26 19.20
C LEU A 117 5.73 -6.68 18.28
N VAL A 118 4.85 -5.81 18.79
CA VAL A 118 3.84 -5.12 17.97
C VAL A 118 4.51 -4.28 16.88
N GLN A 119 5.53 -3.50 17.23
CA GLN A 119 6.29 -2.71 16.27
C GLN A 119 6.92 -3.61 15.19
N ARG A 120 7.58 -4.71 15.59
CA ARG A 120 8.33 -5.59 14.68
C ARG A 120 7.46 -6.53 13.85
N LYS A 121 6.38 -7.06 14.41
CA LYS A 121 5.56 -8.12 13.79
C LYS A 121 4.28 -7.60 13.15
N VAL A 122 3.86 -6.37 13.45
CA VAL A 122 2.66 -5.77 12.85
C VAL A 122 3.05 -4.53 12.05
N LEU A 123 3.62 -3.52 12.69
CA LEU A 123 3.86 -2.25 12.01
C LEU A 123 4.95 -2.31 10.94
N ARG A 124 6.04 -3.06 11.18
CA ARG A 124 7.12 -3.22 10.19
C ARG A 124 6.62 -3.87 8.89
N PRO A 125 5.90 -5.01 8.91
CA PRO A 125 5.23 -5.55 7.71
C PRO A 125 4.36 -4.53 6.98
N LEU A 126 3.55 -3.74 7.70
CA LEU A 126 2.71 -2.71 7.09
C LEU A 126 3.55 -1.57 6.45
N ARG A 127 4.71 -1.23 7.01
CA ARG A 127 5.65 -0.27 6.37
C ARG A 127 6.29 -0.85 5.12
N THR A 128 6.65 -2.13 5.12
CA THR A 128 7.18 -2.81 3.93
C THR A 128 6.12 -2.89 2.83
N GLN A 129 4.87 -3.20 3.19
CA GLN A 129 3.75 -3.14 2.24
C GLN A 129 3.55 -1.73 1.67
N THR A 130 3.69 -0.70 2.51
CA THR A 130 3.63 0.70 2.09
C THR A 130 4.72 1.04 1.08
N GLY A 131 5.97 0.64 1.35
CA GLY A 131 7.07 0.82 0.40
C GLY A 131 6.86 0.04 -0.90
N GLY A 132 6.26 -1.14 -0.82
CA GLY A 132 5.83 -1.92 -1.99
C GLY A 132 4.81 -1.18 -2.86
N THR A 133 3.82 -0.49 -2.26
CA THR A 133 2.81 0.29 -2.99
C THR A 133 3.47 1.47 -3.71
N ILE A 134 4.44 2.12 -3.07
CA ILE A 134 5.23 3.21 -3.66
C ILE A 134 6.06 2.69 -4.85
N MET A 135 6.75 1.54 -4.70
CA MET A 135 7.52 0.91 -5.77
C MET A 135 6.63 0.46 -6.94
N ALA A 136 5.47 -0.15 -6.65
CA ALA A 136 4.49 -0.55 -7.66
C ALA A 136 3.98 0.65 -8.45
N GLY A 137 3.68 1.78 -7.79
CA GLY A 137 3.32 3.02 -8.48
C GLY A 137 4.40 3.47 -9.49
N LYS A 138 5.67 3.42 -9.09
CA LYS A 138 6.80 3.74 -9.98
C LYS A 138 6.91 2.77 -11.15
N LEU A 139 6.81 1.46 -10.90
CA LEU A 139 6.86 0.43 -11.94
C LEU A 139 5.69 0.54 -12.92
N ALA A 140 4.50 0.90 -12.45
CA ALA A 140 3.34 1.10 -13.32
C ALA A 140 3.56 2.24 -14.30
N VAL A 141 4.22 3.33 -13.88
CA VAL A 141 4.64 4.39 -14.80
C VAL A 141 5.70 3.88 -15.78
N ASP A 142 6.73 3.19 -15.29
CA ASP A 142 7.87 2.78 -16.12
C ASP A 142 7.53 1.67 -17.12
N ARG A 143 6.60 0.78 -16.77
CA ARG A 143 6.35 -0.49 -17.46
C ARG A 143 4.90 -0.67 -17.90
N GLY A 144 4.04 0.31 -17.62
CA GLY A 144 2.61 0.32 -17.98
C GLY A 144 1.70 -0.43 -17.01
N TRP A 145 2.24 -1.28 -16.12
CA TRP A 145 1.49 -1.96 -15.07
C TRP A 145 2.40 -2.40 -13.92
N ALA A 146 1.82 -2.58 -12.74
CA ALA A 146 2.46 -3.23 -11.61
C ALA A 146 1.42 -3.70 -10.59
N ILE A 147 1.80 -4.69 -9.77
CA ILE A 147 1.00 -5.20 -8.67
C ILE A 147 1.85 -5.18 -7.41
N ASN A 148 1.38 -4.54 -6.33
CA ASN A 148 1.86 -4.87 -4.99
C ASN A 148 0.96 -5.98 -4.45
N VAL A 149 1.54 -7.12 -4.08
CA VAL A 149 0.75 -8.23 -3.54
C VAL A 149 0.14 -7.86 -2.20
N GLY A 150 0.80 -6.96 -1.45
CA GLY A 150 0.29 -6.35 -0.23
C GLY A 150 -0.19 -4.91 -0.41
N GLY A 151 -0.45 -4.23 0.71
CA GLY A 151 -0.86 -2.83 0.75
C GLY A 151 -2.36 -2.65 0.57
N GLY A 152 -2.73 -1.49 0.00
CA GLY A 152 -4.12 -1.16 -0.24
C GLY A 152 -4.83 -0.57 0.98
N PHE A 153 -4.13 0.26 1.74
CA PHE A 153 -4.59 0.73 3.05
C PHE A 153 -5.56 1.90 2.95
N HIS A 154 -6.73 1.66 2.35
CA HIS A 154 -7.74 2.65 1.99
C HIS A 154 -8.54 3.24 3.17
N HIS A 155 -8.42 2.66 4.38
CA HIS A 155 -9.05 3.21 5.59
C HIS A 155 -8.12 4.15 6.37
N CYS A 156 -6.88 4.36 5.92
CA CYS A 156 -5.92 5.25 6.58
C CYS A 156 -5.86 6.64 5.91
N SER A 157 -5.79 7.66 6.75
CA SER A 157 -5.53 9.05 6.36
C SER A 157 -4.26 9.59 7.04
N GLY A 158 -3.83 10.80 6.68
CA GLY A 158 -2.60 11.41 7.20
C GLY A 158 -2.51 11.54 8.73
N ASN A 159 -3.62 11.45 9.46
CA ASN A 159 -3.62 11.57 10.93
C ASN A 159 -4.40 10.47 11.67
N ARG A 160 -4.93 9.47 10.96
CA ARG A 160 -5.77 8.41 11.53
C ARG A 160 -5.62 7.12 10.73
N GLY A 161 -5.52 6.00 11.43
CA GLY A 161 -5.67 4.65 10.87
C GLY A 161 -6.99 4.02 11.32
N GLY A 162 -7.34 2.89 10.70
CA GLY A 162 -8.52 2.07 11.02
C GLY A 162 -8.62 0.89 10.05
N GLY A 163 -9.44 -0.11 10.34
CA GLY A 163 -9.66 -1.25 9.45
C GLY A 163 -8.37 -1.88 8.92
N PHE A 164 -7.41 -2.22 9.79
CA PHE A 164 -6.10 -2.80 9.43
C PHE A 164 -5.12 -1.86 8.71
N CYS A 165 -5.56 -0.64 8.38
CA CYS A 165 -4.80 0.34 7.63
C CYS A 165 -4.07 1.29 8.60
N ALA A 166 -2.78 1.03 8.84
CA ALA A 166 -1.95 1.88 9.72
C ALA A 166 -1.26 3.04 8.98
N TYR A 167 -1.02 2.91 7.68
CA TYR A 167 -0.32 3.90 6.86
C TYR A 167 -1.13 4.15 5.58
N ALA A 168 -1.17 5.38 5.09
CA ALA A 168 -1.94 5.80 3.91
C ALA A 168 -1.12 5.55 2.64
N ASP A 169 -0.84 4.29 2.34
CA ASP A 169 0.10 3.87 1.30
C ASP A 169 -0.28 4.33 -0.12
N ILE A 170 -1.56 4.29 -0.47
CA ILE A 170 -2.08 4.78 -1.77
C ILE A 170 -1.81 6.28 -1.92
N THR A 171 -2.07 7.03 -0.86
CA THR A 171 -1.84 8.48 -0.83
C THR A 171 -0.34 8.80 -0.93
N LEU A 172 0.50 8.04 -0.21
CA LEU A 172 1.95 8.17 -0.28
C LEU A 172 2.47 7.88 -1.69
N ALA A 173 2.03 6.79 -2.32
CA ALA A 173 2.43 6.45 -3.68
C ALA A 173 2.09 7.56 -4.68
N ILE A 174 0.88 8.11 -4.62
CA ILE A 174 0.46 9.23 -5.48
C ILE A 174 1.31 10.49 -5.23
N LYS A 175 1.54 10.85 -3.96
CA LYS A 175 2.39 12.00 -3.62
C LYS A 175 3.82 11.82 -4.11
N PHE A 176 4.38 10.62 -3.96
CA PHE A 176 5.71 10.30 -4.48
C PHE A 176 5.74 10.44 -6.01
N LEU A 177 4.74 9.94 -6.73
CA LEU A 177 4.63 10.10 -8.19
C LEU A 177 4.56 11.58 -8.60
N PHE A 178 3.70 12.38 -7.98
CA PHE A 178 3.58 13.81 -8.31
C PHE A 178 4.85 14.62 -8.03
N GLU A 179 5.61 14.25 -7.00
CA GLU A 179 6.83 14.97 -6.61
C GLU A 179 8.07 14.52 -7.40
N ARG A 180 8.14 13.25 -7.81
CA ARG A 180 9.38 12.63 -8.31
C ARG A 180 9.32 12.18 -9.76
N VAL A 181 8.14 12.14 -10.38
CA VAL A 181 7.97 11.68 -11.77
C VAL A 181 7.46 12.84 -12.62
N GLU A 182 8.27 13.26 -13.58
CA GLU A 182 7.90 14.33 -14.52
C GLU A 182 6.70 13.93 -15.37
N GLY A 183 5.79 14.88 -15.61
CA GLY A 183 4.60 14.68 -16.44
C GLY A 183 3.39 14.09 -15.70
N ILE A 184 3.56 13.53 -14.49
CA ILE A 184 2.44 13.01 -13.69
C ILE A 184 1.87 14.13 -12.82
N SER A 185 0.60 14.48 -13.06
CA SER A 185 -0.07 15.59 -12.36
C SER A 185 -1.49 15.27 -11.91
N ARG A 186 -2.02 14.11 -12.31
CA ARG A 186 -3.37 13.64 -11.99
C ARG A 186 -3.32 12.14 -11.74
N ALA A 187 -4.20 11.67 -10.86
CA ALA A 187 -4.37 10.26 -10.57
C ALA A 187 -5.86 9.96 -10.40
N THR A 188 -6.27 8.78 -10.82
CA THR A 188 -7.61 8.24 -10.55
C THR A 188 -7.44 7.00 -9.71
N ILE A 189 -8.16 6.93 -8.60
CA ILE A 189 -8.21 5.74 -7.74
C ILE A 189 -9.53 5.05 -8.05
N ILE A 190 -9.43 3.78 -8.45
CA ILE A 190 -10.57 2.88 -8.62
C ILE A 190 -10.48 1.89 -7.47
N ASP A 191 -11.41 1.99 -6.53
CA ASP A 191 -11.49 1.07 -5.41
C ASP A 191 -12.57 0.01 -5.71
N LEU A 192 -12.14 -1.24 -5.75
CA LEU A 192 -12.99 -2.40 -6.00
C LEU A 192 -13.14 -3.27 -4.74
N ASP A 193 -12.67 -2.80 -3.58
CA ASP A 193 -12.93 -3.47 -2.31
C ASP A 193 -14.42 -3.37 -1.97
N ALA A 194 -14.95 -4.43 -1.35
CA ALA A 194 -16.34 -4.49 -0.90
C ALA A 194 -16.60 -3.58 0.32
N HIS A 195 -15.55 -3.16 1.04
CA HIS A 195 -15.63 -2.27 2.19
C HIS A 195 -15.51 -0.79 1.77
N GLN A 196 -16.32 0.08 2.37
CA GLN A 196 -16.27 1.52 2.09
C GLN A 196 -14.92 2.13 2.52
N ALA A 197 -14.22 2.73 1.56
CA ALA A 197 -12.96 3.40 1.84
C ALA A 197 -13.15 4.69 2.65
N ALA A 198 -12.12 5.08 3.42
CA ALA A 198 -12.08 6.36 4.11
C ALA A 198 -10.99 7.25 3.51
N PHE A 199 -11.16 7.62 2.23
CA PHE A 199 -10.23 8.53 1.58
C PHE A 199 -10.55 10.00 1.93
N ALA A 200 -9.53 10.75 2.33
CA ALA A 200 -9.58 12.21 2.26
C ALA A 200 -8.99 12.62 0.92
N ALA A 201 -9.72 13.37 0.09
CA ALA A 201 -9.17 13.98 -1.12
C ALA A 201 -8.00 14.89 -0.72
N VAL A 202 -6.78 14.47 -1.04
CA VAL A 202 -5.56 15.19 -0.66
C VAL A 202 -5.29 16.38 -1.59
N GLU A 203 -5.90 16.38 -2.77
CA GLU A 203 -5.81 17.45 -3.77
C GLU A 203 -7.00 17.37 -4.76
N SER A 204 -7.37 18.50 -5.38
CA SER A 204 -8.39 18.56 -6.45
C SER A 204 -8.02 17.82 -7.74
N ARG A 205 -6.85 17.16 -7.75
CA ARG A 205 -6.26 16.44 -8.89
C ARG A 205 -6.45 14.92 -8.79
N ILE A 206 -7.06 14.45 -7.72
CA ILE A 206 -7.36 13.03 -7.47
C ILE A 206 -8.87 12.84 -7.65
N VAL A 207 -9.25 11.94 -8.55
CA VAL A 207 -10.65 11.51 -8.73
C VAL A 207 -10.81 10.13 -8.09
N PHE A 208 -11.84 9.99 -7.26
CA PHE A 208 -12.24 8.72 -6.65
C PHE A 208 -13.48 8.21 -7.37
N SER A 209 -13.46 6.94 -7.75
CA SER A 209 -14.62 6.24 -8.30
C SER A 209 -14.81 4.93 -7.54
N GLU A 210 -16.03 4.69 -7.07
CA GLU A 210 -16.43 3.46 -6.37
C GLU A 210 -17.27 2.56 -7.31
N GLN A 211 -17.40 1.30 -6.94
CA GLN A 211 -18.02 0.23 -7.74
C GLN A 211 -19.47 0.53 -8.17
N HIS A 212 -20.18 1.43 -7.47
CA HIS A 212 -21.57 1.80 -7.80
C HIS A 212 -21.73 2.77 -9.00
N ASP A 213 -20.66 3.47 -9.41
CA ASP A 213 -20.72 4.49 -10.47
C ASP A 213 -20.25 4.00 -11.85
N PHE A 214 -19.88 2.71 -11.97
CA PHE A 214 -19.16 2.19 -13.14
C PHE A 214 -20.00 2.05 -14.44
N LEU A 215 -21.30 2.39 -14.42
CA LEU A 215 -22.18 2.13 -15.57
C LEU A 215 -22.29 3.23 -16.62
N GLU A 216 -21.77 4.45 -16.41
CA GLU A 216 -21.79 5.45 -17.48
C GLU A 216 -20.48 6.23 -17.64
N ARG A 217 -19.83 5.98 -18.78
CA ARG A 217 -18.93 6.87 -19.52
C ARG A 217 -17.64 7.29 -18.78
N THR A 218 -16.49 6.94 -19.35
CA THR A 218 -15.57 7.88 -20.04
C THR A 218 -14.18 7.26 -20.20
N LEU A 219 -13.68 7.31 -21.43
CA LEU A 219 -12.33 6.94 -21.87
C LEU A 219 -11.38 8.12 -21.62
N TYR A 220 -10.36 8.01 -20.75
CA TYR A 220 -9.20 8.91 -20.77
C TYR A 220 -7.92 8.21 -20.32
N ILE A 221 -6.85 8.43 -21.08
CA ILE A 221 -5.47 8.02 -20.79
C ILE A 221 -5.03 8.74 -19.51
N SER A 222 -5.04 8.02 -18.39
CA SER A 222 -4.55 8.46 -17.09
C SER A 222 -4.18 7.18 -16.36
N LEU A 223 -3.00 7.15 -15.75
CA LEU A 223 -2.41 5.98 -15.09
C LEU A 223 -3.48 5.26 -14.25
N ALA A 224 -4.05 4.20 -14.80
CA ALA A 224 -4.87 3.28 -14.03
C ALA A 224 -3.87 2.52 -13.19
N VAL A 225 -3.57 3.03 -11.98
CA VAL A 225 -3.00 2.18 -10.95
C VAL A 225 -4.13 1.24 -10.58
N VAL A 226 -4.29 0.19 -11.38
CA VAL A 226 -5.13 -0.95 -11.01
C VAL A 226 -4.34 -1.64 -9.90
N ILE A 227 -4.45 -1.12 -8.68
CA ILE A 227 -4.16 -1.89 -7.49
C ILE A 227 -5.26 -2.94 -7.49
N MET A 228 -5.00 -4.14 -8.05
CA MET A 228 -5.96 -5.24 -7.95
C MET A 228 -5.97 -5.69 -6.48
N TYR A 229 -6.98 -5.24 -5.75
CA TYR A 229 -7.25 -5.68 -4.39
C TYR A 229 -7.85 -7.09 -4.43
N PHE A 230 -7.17 -8.06 -3.81
CA PHE A 230 -7.82 -9.29 -3.37
C PHE A 230 -8.03 -9.20 -1.86
N CYS A 231 -9.16 -8.62 -1.47
CA CYS A 231 -9.64 -8.60 -0.10
C CYS A 231 -10.81 -9.55 0.15
N ASP A 232 -10.87 -10.68 -0.57
CA ASP A 232 -11.53 -11.88 -0.04
C ASP A 232 -11.09 -13.11 -0.86
N TRP A 233 -10.43 -14.07 -0.22
CA TRP A 233 -10.23 -15.40 -0.78
C TRP A 233 -10.25 -16.41 0.36
N ASN A 234 -11.47 -16.84 0.68
CA ASN A 234 -11.66 -18.12 1.35
C ASN A 234 -11.27 -19.22 0.33
N ILE A 235 -9.99 -19.63 0.33
CA ILE A 235 -9.36 -20.63 -0.58
C ILE A 235 -10.03 -22.02 -0.56
N ARG A 236 -11.16 -22.22 0.12
CA ARG A 236 -11.80 -23.53 0.29
C ARG A 236 -12.74 -23.98 -0.82
N THR A 237 -13.00 -23.21 -1.88
CA THR A 237 -14.03 -23.60 -2.87
C THR A 237 -13.66 -23.40 -4.35
N MET A 238 -12.39 -23.50 -4.73
CA MET A 238 -12.06 -23.74 -6.15
C MET A 238 -12.03 -25.24 -6.43
N THR A 239 -13.19 -25.79 -6.77
CA THR A 239 -13.25 -27.01 -7.59
C THR A 239 -12.86 -26.64 -9.02
N PRO A 240 -12.01 -27.44 -9.70
CA PRO A 240 -11.64 -27.18 -11.09
C PRO A 240 -12.89 -27.37 -11.97
N VAL A 241 -13.22 -26.34 -12.74
CA VAL A 241 -14.13 -26.50 -13.88
C VAL A 241 -13.25 -27.02 -15.02
N MET A 242 -13.51 -28.27 -15.43
CA MET A 242 -12.99 -28.84 -16.69
C MET A 242 -13.52 -28.07 -17.90
#